data_AF-A0A0W1EQ24-F1
#
_entry.id   AF-A0A0W1EQ24-F1
#
_cell.length_a   1.000
_cell.length_b   1.000
_cell.length_c   1.000
_cell.angle_alpha   90.00
_cell.angle_beta   90.00
_cell.angle_gamma   90.00
#
_symmetry.space_group_name_H-M   'P 1'
#
loop_
_entity.id
_entity.type
_entity.pdbx_description
1 polymer ?
#
loop_
_entity_poly.entity_id
_entity_poly.type
_entity_poly.pdbx_seq_one_letter_code
_entity_poly.pdbx_strand_id
1 'polypeptide(L)'
;MHRPAWKVDSPAFREIEGLLKGRPHTMLAGHYHKYAYEARGGHDYIQLGTTGGIPGGAPDDPAVVDHVMWVSVAGGAPRVSNLKLDGFFGKQGPSPVAPAR
;
A
#
# COMPACT_ATOMS: atom_id res chain seq x y z
N MET A 1 5.70 7.46 4.41
CA MET A 1 6.05 7.37 5.86
C MET A 1 5.94 5.92 6.31
N HIS A 2 6.52 5.50 7.45
CA HIS A 2 6.36 4.10 7.89
C HIS A 2 4.97 3.86 8.51
N ARG A 3 4.65 4.53 9.63
CA ARG A 3 3.33 4.47 10.27
C ARG A 3 2.41 5.57 9.71
N PRO A 4 1.13 5.29 9.38
CA PRO A 4 0.21 6.28 8.84
C PRO A 4 -0.17 7.29 9.93
N ALA A 5 0.53 8.42 9.97
CA ALA A 5 0.39 9.42 11.02
C ALA A 5 -1.01 10.08 11.03
N TRP A 6 -1.72 10.05 9.91
CA TRP A 6 -3.11 10.52 9.80
C TRP A 6 -4.11 9.69 10.60
N LYS A 7 -3.80 8.41 10.90
CA LYS A 7 -4.68 7.52 11.66
C LYS A 7 -4.55 7.65 13.18
N VAL A 8 -3.56 8.40 13.65
CA VAL A 8 -3.24 8.51 15.09
C VAL A 8 -3.28 9.95 15.60
N ASP A 9 -3.98 10.84 14.87
CA ASP A 9 -4.12 12.29 15.16
C ASP A 9 -2.81 12.96 15.62
N SER A 10 -1.73 12.75 14.85
CA SER A 10 -0.43 13.34 15.18
C SER A 10 -0.41 14.85 14.92
N PRO A 11 -0.11 15.71 15.92
CA PRO A 11 0.01 17.16 15.72
C PRO A 11 1.08 17.54 14.69
N ALA A 12 2.25 16.88 14.75
CA ALA A 12 3.32 17.09 13.79
C ALA A 12 2.89 16.73 12.35
N PHE A 13 2.03 15.71 12.20
CA PHE A 13 1.49 15.39 10.88
C PHE A 13 0.49 16.44 10.39
N ARG A 14 -0.32 17.03 11.27
CA ARG A 14 -1.19 18.15 10.89
C ARG A 14 -0.40 19.35 10.37
N GLU A 15 0.79 19.62 10.90
CA GLU A 15 1.69 20.64 10.35
C GLU A 15 2.16 20.28 8.94
N ILE A 16 2.55 19.03 8.70
CA ILE A 16 2.92 18.54 7.35
C ILE A 16 1.73 18.65 6.38
N GLU A 17 0.53 18.26 6.79
CA GLU A 17 -0.69 18.41 5.99
C GLU A 17 -0.95 19.89 5.66
N GLY A 18 -0.74 20.79 6.63
CA GLY A 18 -0.84 22.23 6.43
C GLY A 18 0.14 22.76 5.38
N LEU A 19 1.40 22.31 5.41
CA LEU A 19 2.43 22.69 4.44
C LEU A 19 2.15 22.18 3.01
N LEU A 20 1.35 21.13 2.88
CA LEU A 20 0.95 20.56 1.58
C LEU A 20 -0.35 21.14 1.04
N LYS A 21 -1.02 22.01 1.81
CA LYS A 21 -2.30 22.61 1.41
C LYS A 21 -2.18 23.30 0.04
N GLY A 22 -3.12 22.99 -0.86
CA GLY A 22 -3.15 23.53 -2.22
C GLY A 22 -2.18 22.87 -3.20
N ARG A 23 -1.41 21.85 -2.77
CA ARG A 23 -0.50 21.08 -3.62
C ARG A 23 -1.08 19.67 -3.84
N PRO A 24 -1.27 19.22 -5.10
CA PRO A 24 -1.64 17.84 -5.36
C PRO A 24 -0.62 16.87 -4.76
N HIS A 25 -1.08 15.91 -3.98
CA HIS A 25 -0.22 14.90 -3.38
C HIS A 25 -0.96 13.59 -3.12
N THR A 26 -0.18 12.53 -2.91
CA THR A 26 -0.61 11.20 -2.46
C THR A 26 0.26 10.82 -1.26
N MET A 27 -0.35 10.40 -0.15
CA MET A 27 0.34 9.92 1.03
C MET A 27 0.45 8.39 0.99
N LEU A 28 1.66 7.86 1.15
CA LEU A 28 1.91 6.42 1.23
C LEU A 28 2.45 6.04 2.62
N ALA A 29 1.90 5.00 3.23
CA ALA A 29 2.39 4.42 4.47
C ALA A 29 2.26 2.90 4.56
N GLY A 30 2.86 2.26 5.57
CA GLY A 30 2.75 0.83 5.84
C GLY A 30 2.35 0.56 7.29
N HIS A 31 3.22 -0.16 8.02
CA HIS A 31 3.12 -0.47 9.47
C HIS A 31 2.08 -1.51 9.89
N TYR A 32 0.84 -1.43 9.37
CA TYR A 32 -0.25 -2.29 9.85
C TYR A 32 -0.46 -3.59 9.06
N HIS A 33 0.34 -3.82 8.01
CA HIS A 33 0.32 -5.06 7.21
C HIS A 33 -1.07 -5.37 6.65
N LYS A 34 -1.80 -4.31 6.30
CA LYS A 34 -3.16 -4.30 5.77
C LYS A 34 -3.28 -3.17 4.77
N TYR A 35 -3.84 -3.45 3.60
CA TYR A 35 -4.15 -2.42 2.62
C TYR A 35 -5.30 -1.55 3.12
N ALA A 36 -5.17 -0.23 3.00
CA ALA A 36 -6.27 0.68 3.24
C ALA A 36 -6.15 1.91 2.35
N TYR A 37 -7.29 2.45 1.95
CA TYR A 37 -7.39 3.68 1.19
C TYR A 37 -8.32 4.65 1.92
N GLU A 38 -7.92 5.92 1.96
CA GLU A 38 -8.74 7.02 2.46
C GLU A 38 -8.62 8.21 1.52
N ALA A 39 -9.74 8.79 1.12
CA ALA A 39 -9.80 10.09 0.46
C ALA A 39 -9.90 11.17 1.54
N ARG A 40 -8.85 11.97 1.72
CA ARG A 40 -8.75 12.97 2.79
C ARG A 40 -8.30 14.31 2.22
N GLY A 41 -9.10 15.35 2.46
CA GLY A 41 -8.80 16.71 1.97
C GLY A 41 -8.70 16.81 0.44
N GLY A 42 -9.33 15.91 -0.30
CA GLY A 42 -9.23 15.84 -1.78
C GLY A 42 -7.96 15.14 -2.29
N HIS A 43 -7.26 14.41 -1.42
CA HIS A 43 -6.00 13.71 -1.73
C HIS A 43 -6.07 12.24 -1.31
N ASP A 44 -5.26 11.41 -1.96
CA ASP A 44 -5.22 9.96 -1.74
C ASP A 44 -4.27 9.60 -0.60
N TYR A 45 -4.75 8.85 0.40
CA TYR A 45 -3.96 8.37 1.52
C TYR A 45 -4.00 6.84 1.52
N ILE A 46 -2.88 6.22 1.17
CA ILE A 46 -2.78 4.78 0.93
C ILE A 46 -1.86 4.14 1.96
N GLN A 47 -2.40 3.16 2.67
CA GLN A 47 -1.65 2.24 3.50
C GLN A 47 -1.43 0.95 2.72
N LEU A 48 -0.17 0.53 2.58
CA LEU A 48 0.23 -0.67 1.86
C LEU A 48 0.06 -1.91 2.75
N GLY A 49 -0.22 -3.03 2.09
CA GLY A 49 -0.20 -4.38 2.66
C GLY A 49 1.24 -4.89 2.78
N THR A 50 1.41 -6.19 2.64
CA THR A 50 2.71 -6.87 2.79
C THR A 50 3.33 -7.22 1.43
N THR A 51 4.60 -7.65 1.46
CA THR A 51 5.29 -8.28 0.32
C THR A 51 5.85 -9.64 0.78
N GLY A 52 4.98 -10.48 1.34
CA GLY A 52 5.32 -11.79 1.93
C GLY A 52 5.61 -11.77 3.43
N GLY A 53 5.18 -10.70 4.09
CA GLY A 53 5.37 -10.52 5.54
C GLY A 53 4.28 -11.20 6.37
N ILE A 54 4.38 -11.02 7.69
CA ILE A 54 3.34 -11.47 8.63
C ILE A 54 2.04 -10.69 8.33
N PRO A 55 0.89 -11.35 8.15
CA PRO A 55 -0.36 -10.65 7.86
C PRO A 55 -0.82 -9.81 9.07
N GLY A 56 -1.41 -8.64 8.81
CA GLY A 56 -1.95 -7.78 9.87
C GLY A 56 -3.34 -8.19 10.36
N GLY A 57 -3.87 -9.34 9.91
CA GLY A 57 -5.23 -9.80 10.19
C GLY A 57 -5.47 -11.25 9.77
N ALA A 58 -6.74 -11.65 9.80
CA ALA A 58 -7.15 -12.99 9.40
C ALA A 58 -6.97 -13.19 7.87
N PRO A 59 -6.73 -14.43 7.40
CA PRO A 59 -6.50 -14.72 5.98
C PRO A 59 -7.69 -14.37 5.05
N ASP A 60 -8.91 -14.30 5.60
CA ASP A 60 -10.13 -13.96 4.88
C ASP A 60 -10.41 -12.44 4.86
N ASP A 61 -9.60 -11.63 5.56
CA ASP A 61 -9.69 -10.18 5.50
C ASP A 61 -9.18 -9.68 4.13
N PRO A 62 -10.02 -9.03 3.29
CA PRO A 62 -9.61 -8.57 1.97
C PRO A 62 -8.52 -7.49 2.00
N ALA A 63 -8.29 -6.85 3.15
CA ALA A 63 -7.17 -5.93 3.33
C ALA A 63 -5.83 -6.65 3.53
N VAL A 64 -5.84 -7.94 3.90
CA VAL A 64 -4.62 -8.76 4.01
C VAL A 64 -4.26 -9.23 2.61
N VAL A 65 -3.35 -8.50 1.97
CA VAL A 65 -2.90 -8.77 0.61
C VAL A 65 -1.39 -8.60 0.52
N ASP A 66 -0.74 -9.59 -0.09
CA ASP A 66 0.62 -9.44 -0.58
C ASP A 66 0.59 -8.76 -1.94
N HIS A 67 1.29 -7.64 -2.05
CA HIS A 67 1.26 -6.84 -3.26
C HIS A 67 2.54 -6.02 -3.47
N VAL A 68 2.68 -5.55 -4.70
CA VAL A 68 3.59 -4.46 -5.07
C VAL A 68 2.74 -3.31 -5.60
N MET A 69 2.90 -2.12 -5.02
CA MET A 69 2.34 -0.90 -5.58
C MET A 69 3.27 -0.36 -6.66
N TRP A 70 2.76 -0.28 -7.89
CA TRP A 70 3.44 0.32 -9.03
C TRP A 70 2.94 1.75 -9.23
N VAL A 71 3.84 2.72 -9.10
CA VAL A 71 3.56 4.13 -9.36
C VAL A 71 4.26 4.53 -10.65
N SER A 72 3.47 4.82 -11.68
CA SER A 72 3.97 5.35 -12.95
C SER A 72 3.65 6.84 -13.05
N VAL A 73 4.61 7.64 -13.50
CA VAL A 73 4.41 9.10 -13.64
C VAL A 73 4.52 9.45 -15.11
N ALA A 74 3.43 9.96 -15.68
CA ALA A 74 3.38 10.43 -17.07
C ALA A 74 2.52 11.69 -17.14
N GLY A 75 2.95 12.70 -17.90
CA GLY A 75 2.20 13.96 -18.04
C GLY A 75 2.02 14.75 -16.74
N GLY A 76 2.91 14.56 -15.76
CA GLY A 76 2.91 15.30 -14.49
C GLY A 76 1.98 14.75 -13.40
N ALA A 77 1.26 13.65 -13.65
CA ALA A 77 0.40 13.01 -12.66
C ALA A 77 0.82 11.55 -12.39
N PRO A 78 0.81 11.08 -11.13
CA PRO A 78 1.03 9.68 -10.82
C PRO A 78 -0.20 8.84 -11.18
N ARG A 79 0.03 7.66 -11.72
CA ARG A 79 -0.95 6.57 -11.83
C ARG A 79 -0.50 5.43 -10.93
N VAL A 80 -1.38 5.03 -10.02
CA VAL A 80 -1.14 3.95 -9.06
C VAL A 80 -1.83 2.68 -9.55
N SER A 81 -1.11 1.57 -9.55
CA SER A 81 -1.66 0.24 -9.84
C SER A 81 -1.05 -0.77 -8.88
N ASN A 82 -1.85 -1.70 -8.36
CA ASN A 82 -1.35 -2.74 -7.46
C ASN A 82 -1.22 -4.06 -8.22
N LEU A 83 -0.06 -4.69 -8.11
CA LEU A 83 0.18 -6.05 -8.57
C LEU A 83 -0.02 -6.96 -7.36
N LYS A 84 -1.08 -7.78 -7.38
CA LYS A 84 -1.28 -8.82 -6.37
C LYS A 84 -0.21 -9.90 -6.55
N LEU A 85 0.43 -10.29 -5.44
CA LEU A 85 1.31 -11.44 -5.38
C LEU A 85 0.48 -12.66 -4.98
N ASP A 86 0.63 -13.77 -5.70
CA ASP A 86 -0.14 -15.00 -5.50
C ASP A 86 0.75 -16.18 -5.09
N GLY A 87 1.86 -15.88 -4.39
CA GLY A 87 2.78 -16.87 -3.86
C GLY A 87 4.25 -16.49 -4.02
N PHE A 88 5.09 -17.26 -3.33
CA PHE A 88 6.54 -17.16 -3.36
C PHE A 88 7.13 -18.44 -3.92
N PHE A 89 8.27 -18.31 -4.61
CA PHE A 89 9.04 -19.44 -5.08
C PHE A 89 10.48 -19.35 -4.55
N GLY A 90 11.13 -20.50 -4.40
CA GLY A 90 12.53 -20.56 -3.99
C GLY A 90 13.45 -19.96 -5.06
N LYS A 91 14.71 -19.67 -4.73
CA LYS A 91 15.69 -19.13 -5.69
C LYS A 91 15.89 -19.97 -6.96
N GLN A 92 15.44 -21.22 -6.93
CA GLN A 92 15.45 -22.17 -8.04
C GLN A 92 14.34 -21.91 -9.08
N GLY A 93 13.43 -20.98 -8.81
CA GLY A 93 12.26 -20.71 -9.64
C GLY A 93 10.98 -21.35 -9.11
N PRO A 94 9.82 -21.03 -9.71
CA PRO A 94 8.55 -21.67 -9.37
C PRO A 94 8.64 -23.17 -9.65
N SER A 95 8.06 -23.99 -8.76
CA SER A 95 7.85 -25.40 -9.06
C SER A 95 7.01 -25.53 -10.33
N PRO A 96 7.30 -26.51 -11.22
CA PRO A 96 6.40 -26.82 -12.32
C PRO A 96 5.00 -27.04 -11.77
N VAL A 97 4.03 -26.24 -12.24
CA VAL A 97 2.63 -26.43 -11.87
C VAL A 97 2.23 -27.81 -12.39
N ALA A 98 1.92 -28.75 -11.50
CA ALA A 98 1.29 -29.99 -11.93
C ALA A 98 -0.04 -29.61 -12.59
N PRO A 99 -0.35 -30.09 -13.81
CA PRO A 99 -1.65 -29.81 -14.43
C PRO A 99 -2.75 -30.27 -13.46
N ALA A 100 -3.74 -29.40 -13.25
CA ALA A 100 -4.92 -29.74 -12.47
C ALA A 100 -5.52 -31.03 -13.05
N ARG A 101 -5.68 -32.06 -12.19
CA ARG A 101 -6.40 -33.29 -12.53
C ARG A 101 -7.90 -33.04 -12.59
#